data_AF-A0A453GPY2-F1
#
_entry.id   AF-A0A453GPY2-F1
#
_cell.length_a   1.000
_cell.length_b   1.000
_cell.length_c   1.000
_cell.angle_alpha   90.00
_cell.angle_beta   90.00
_cell.angle_gamma   90.00
#
_symmetry.space_group_name_H-M   'P 1'
#
loop_
_entity.id
_entity.type
_entity.pdbx_description
1 polymer ?
#
loop_
_entity_poly.entity_id
_entity_poly.type
_entity_poly.pdbx_seq_one_letter_code
_entity_poly.pdbx_strand_id
1 'polypeptide(L)'
;TAAQMWPSCGESGDYESKSTYEANLRLLSSTLPKKAASSTTLFATDTVGNVPNVIFALALCRGDTNSSACEGCLVTAFQDGQEHCTNNKDAAVYYDSNPCMLRFSNQNFLATTVNEHILVIGSIESLMNFPKLLLFTLLNSTAQSAVNSSRRFTTSRLDVSSFPTLYCLMQCTPDLTADDCAACLRPYNQYTLKYMDGKKGGRVLGTRCTMRYETFPFFQGDPMLRIINLATEVPPNNNTMPIITANPAPQSQSPVEAPPPPEAQATIQELHGSEFV
;
A
#
# COMPACT_ATOMS: atom_id res chain seq x y z
N THR A 1 17.72 -1.47 -18.88
CA THR A 1 17.10 -0.24 -18.34
C THR A 1 17.48 -0.16 -16.88
N ALA A 2 18.00 0.97 -16.40
CA ALA A 2 18.26 1.13 -14.97
C ALA A 2 16.95 0.94 -14.19
N ALA A 3 17.00 0.28 -13.04
CA ALA A 3 15.80 0.14 -12.19
C ALA A 3 15.39 1.54 -11.72
N GLN A 4 14.09 1.87 -11.82
CA GLN A 4 13.58 3.12 -11.27
C GLN A 4 13.80 3.12 -9.74
N MET A 5 14.45 4.15 -9.23
CA MET A 5 14.68 4.37 -7.80
C MET A 5 14.06 5.69 -7.33
N TRP A 6 13.79 5.75 -6.02
CA TRP A 6 13.34 6.96 -5.32
C TRP A 6 14.24 7.22 -4.12
N PRO A 7 15.24 8.11 -4.25
CA PRO A 7 16.01 8.58 -3.11
C PRO A 7 15.19 9.59 -2.29
N SER A 8 15.40 9.61 -0.99
CA SER A 8 14.82 10.56 -0.05
C SER A 8 15.90 10.99 0.92
N CYS A 9 16.28 12.27 0.89
CA CYS A 9 17.29 12.84 1.77
C CYS A 9 16.59 13.52 2.95
N GLY A 10 17.05 13.27 4.17
CA GLY A 10 16.52 13.89 5.36
C GLY A 10 17.18 15.23 5.68
N GLU A 11 16.85 15.79 6.84
CA GLU A 11 17.29 17.12 7.29
C GLU A 11 18.25 17.04 8.49
N SER A 12 18.87 15.88 8.70
CA SER A 12 19.68 15.59 9.89
C SER A 12 21.11 16.16 9.83
N GLY A 13 21.36 16.97 8.80
CA GLY A 13 22.60 17.68 8.53
C GLY A 13 23.55 16.92 7.62
N ASP A 14 24.62 17.59 7.22
CA ASP A 14 25.64 17.02 6.34
C ASP A 14 26.86 16.54 7.12
N TYR A 15 27.59 15.60 6.54
CA TYR A 15 28.93 15.19 6.97
C TYR A 15 30.01 15.75 6.04
N GLU A 16 31.18 16.00 6.59
CA GLU A 16 32.34 16.45 5.80
C GLU A 16 33.03 15.28 5.11
N SER A 17 33.62 15.54 3.93
CA SER A 17 34.45 14.54 3.25
C SER A 17 35.68 14.19 4.10
N LYS A 18 36.05 12.91 4.09
CA LYS A 18 37.12 12.28 4.89
C LYS A 18 36.86 12.33 6.41
N SER A 19 35.63 12.62 6.83
CA SER A 19 35.25 12.61 8.25
C SER A 19 35.15 11.18 8.80
N THR A 20 35.11 11.08 10.14
CA THR A 20 34.79 9.82 10.83
C THR A 20 33.41 9.30 10.43
N TYR A 21 32.43 10.18 10.18
CA TYR A 21 31.11 9.79 9.70
C TYR A 21 31.19 9.06 8.35
N GLU A 22 31.92 9.62 7.38
CA GLU A 22 32.10 8.98 6.07
C GLU A 22 32.81 7.62 6.20
N ALA A 23 33.82 7.51 7.08
CA ALA A 23 34.48 6.24 7.35
C ALA A 23 33.52 5.18 7.94
N ASN A 24 32.65 5.60 8.87
CA ASN A 24 31.61 4.74 9.44
C ASN A 24 30.59 4.31 8.39
N LEU A 25 30.19 5.22 7.50
CA LEU A 25 29.27 4.91 6.40
C LEU A 25 29.88 3.90 5.41
N ARG A 26 31.18 4.05 5.10
CA ARG A 26 31.92 3.09 4.26
C ARG A 26 32.02 1.71 4.90
N LEU A 27 32.17 1.64 6.23
CA LEU A 27 32.14 0.37 6.94
C LEU A 27 30.75 -0.28 6.81
N LEU A 28 29.67 0.48 7.02
CA LEU A 28 28.30 0.00 6.87
C LEU A 28 28.01 -0.50 5.45
N SER A 29 28.40 0.26 4.42
CA SER A 29 28.17 -0.11 3.02
C SER A 29 28.87 -1.42 2.63
N SER A 30 29.94 -1.80 3.33
CA SER A 30 30.67 -3.04 3.08
C SER A 30 30.15 -4.25 3.87
N THR A 31 29.41 -4.03 4.96
CA THR A 31 29.03 -5.06 5.93
C THR A 31 27.53 -5.35 5.95
N LEU A 32 26.69 -4.32 5.94
CA LEU A 32 25.24 -4.44 6.08
C LEU A 32 24.58 -5.21 4.92
N PRO A 33 24.96 -5.03 3.64
CA PRO A 33 24.40 -5.83 2.53
C PRO A 33 24.55 -7.34 2.73
N LYS A 34 25.75 -7.79 3.12
CA LYS A 34 26.05 -9.20 3.41
C LYS A 34 25.29 -9.72 4.60
N LYS A 35 25.17 -8.90 5.65
CA LYS A 35 24.42 -9.22 6.87
C LYS A 35 22.94 -9.46 6.56
N ALA A 36 22.32 -8.59 5.77
CA ALA A 36 20.94 -8.76 5.31
C ALA A 36 20.78 -9.99 4.40
N ALA A 37 21.65 -10.15 3.40
CA ALA A 37 21.57 -11.26 2.45
C ALA A 37 21.76 -12.66 3.09
N SER A 38 22.54 -12.74 4.17
CA SER A 38 22.76 -13.97 4.94
C SER A 38 21.61 -14.28 5.92
N SER A 39 20.74 -13.31 6.19
CA SER A 39 19.57 -13.48 7.07
C SER A 39 18.46 -14.26 6.36
N THR A 40 17.81 -15.16 7.08
CA THR A 40 16.64 -15.90 6.57
C THR A 40 15.43 -15.00 6.31
N THR A 41 15.45 -13.74 6.73
CA THR A 41 14.40 -12.75 6.46
C THR A 41 14.84 -11.65 5.50
N LEU A 42 16.07 -11.73 4.98
CA LEU A 42 16.68 -10.73 4.08
C LEU A 42 16.66 -9.30 4.65
N PHE A 43 16.84 -9.22 5.96
CA PHE A 43 16.78 -8.00 6.74
C PHE A 43 17.96 -7.94 7.70
N ALA A 44 18.51 -6.75 7.87
CA ALA A 44 19.45 -6.46 8.92
C ALA A 44 19.41 -4.98 9.31
N THR A 45 19.78 -4.71 10.55
CA THR A 45 20.11 -3.38 11.04
C THR A 45 21.56 -3.37 11.52
N ASP A 46 22.16 -2.18 11.58
CA ASP A 46 23.43 -2.00 12.25
C ASP A 46 23.58 -0.59 12.83
N THR A 47 24.53 -0.43 13.75
CA THR A 47 24.88 0.86 14.33
C THR A 47 26.38 0.97 14.41
N VAL A 48 26.95 2.02 13.81
CA VAL A 48 28.39 2.21 13.72
C VAL A 48 28.77 3.60 14.22
N GLY A 49 29.80 3.66 15.06
CA GLY A 49 30.34 4.91 15.60
C GLY A 49 29.68 5.37 16.90
N ASN A 50 30.08 6.55 17.36
CA ASN A 50 29.57 7.23 18.55
C ASN A 50 29.24 8.67 18.20
N VAL A 51 28.35 9.32 18.98
CA VAL A 51 28.03 10.75 18.82
C VAL A 51 29.32 11.58 18.76
N PRO A 52 29.46 12.51 17.78
CA PRO A 52 28.48 12.94 16.78
C PRO A 52 28.49 12.16 15.45
N ASN A 53 29.28 11.08 15.36
CA ASN A 53 29.52 10.29 14.14
C ASN A 53 28.79 8.93 14.14
N VAL A 54 27.76 8.76 14.97
CA VAL A 54 26.96 7.52 15.00
C VAL A 54 26.08 7.45 13.77
N ILE A 55 25.91 6.24 13.22
CA ILE A 55 25.00 5.96 12.11
C ILE A 55 24.15 4.76 12.49
N PHE A 56 22.84 4.94 12.45
CA PHE A 56 21.85 3.87 12.51
C PHE A 56 21.47 3.51 11.09
N ALA A 57 21.46 2.21 10.76
CA ALA A 57 21.15 1.76 9.40
C ALA A 57 20.21 0.56 9.41
N LEU A 58 19.37 0.50 8.38
CA LEU A 58 18.38 -0.54 8.15
C LEU A 58 18.39 -0.93 6.68
N ALA A 59 18.50 -2.22 6.42
CA ALA A 59 18.47 -2.82 5.10
C ALA A 59 17.39 -3.90 5.04
N LEU A 60 16.50 -3.82 4.05
CA LEU A 60 15.44 -4.79 3.83
C LEU A 60 15.34 -5.12 2.35
N CYS A 61 15.40 -6.40 2.00
CA CYS A 61 15.04 -6.85 0.66
C CYS A 61 13.62 -7.44 0.65
N ARG A 62 13.01 -7.44 -0.53
CA ARG A 62 11.68 -8.04 -0.72
C ARG A 62 11.68 -9.53 -0.41
N GLY A 63 10.63 -10.01 0.23
CA GLY A 63 10.60 -11.37 0.78
C GLY A 63 10.67 -12.50 -0.26
N ASP A 64 10.44 -12.20 -1.54
CA ASP A 64 10.47 -13.10 -2.70
C ASP A 64 11.78 -13.01 -3.53
N THR A 65 12.81 -12.30 -3.05
CA THR A 65 14.13 -12.27 -3.70
C THR A 65 15.09 -13.31 -3.12
N ASN A 66 16.17 -13.60 -3.84
CA ASN A 66 17.25 -14.47 -3.35
C ASN A 66 18.40 -13.65 -2.71
N SER A 67 19.23 -14.32 -1.91
CA SER A 67 20.33 -13.68 -1.16
C SER A 67 21.30 -12.90 -2.04
N SER A 68 21.72 -13.45 -3.20
CA SER A 68 22.66 -12.78 -4.09
C SER A 68 22.06 -11.50 -4.71
N ALA A 69 20.80 -11.55 -5.12
CA ALA A 69 20.08 -10.38 -5.62
C ALA A 69 19.84 -9.34 -4.52
N CYS A 70 19.60 -9.78 -3.28
CA CYS A 70 19.48 -8.91 -2.11
C CYS A 70 20.79 -8.16 -1.82
N GLU A 71 21.91 -8.87 -1.75
CA GLU A 71 23.23 -8.24 -1.52
C GLU A 71 23.54 -7.22 -2.61
N GLY A 72 23.41 -7.62 -3.88
CA GLY A 72 23.66 -6.74 -5.02
C GLY A 72 22.80 -5.48 -4.99
N CYS A 73 21.51 -5.62 -4.70
CA CYS A 73 20.61 -4.47 -4.57
C CYS A 73 21.05 -3.50 -3.47
N LEU A 74 21.40 -4.03 -2.29
CA LEU A 74 21.76 -3.20 -1.14
C LEU A 74 23.12 -2.51 -1.34
N VAL A 75 24.06 -3.14 -2.04
CA VAL A 75 25.32 -2.50 -2.46
C VAL A 75 25.02 -1.30 -3.35
N THR A 76 24.17 -1.47 -4.37
CA THR A 76 23.74 -0.36 -5.23
C THR A 76 22.95 0.68 -4.45
N ALA A 77 22.10 0.29 -3.50
CA ALA A 77 21.35 1.22 -2.64
C ALA A 77 22.25 2.16 -1.85
N PHE A 78 23.37 1.66 -1.32
CA PHE A 78 24.35 2.50 -0.63
C PHE A 78 25.06 3.47 -1.58
N GLN A 79 25.38 3.04 -2.80
CA GLN A 79 26.00 3.89 -3.83
C GLN A 79 25.04 5.00 -4.22
N ASP A 80 23.85 4.63 -4.65
CA ASP A 80 22.80 5.55 -5.10
C ASP A 80 22.38 6.52 -3.99
N GLY A 81 22.30 6.06 -2.74
CA GLY A 81 22.03 6.92 -1.59
C GLY A 81 23.10 7.99 -1.38
N GLN A 82 24.38 7.65 -1.54
CA GLN A 82 25.49 8.61 -1.43
C GLN A 82 25.59 9.54 -2.65
N GLU A 83 25.24 9.06 -3.83
CA GLU A 83 25.23 9.88 -5.06
C GLU A 83 24.09 10.89 -5.07
N HIS A 84 22.87 10.46 -4.71
CA HIS A 84 21.68 11.32 -4.77
C HIS A 84 21.42 12.13 -3.50
N CYS A 85 21.91 11.68 -2.35
CA CYS A 85 21.90 12.45 -1.10
C CYS A 85 23.32 12.80 -0.68
N THR A 86 24.03 13.50 -1.57
CA THR A 86 25.46 13.82 -1.40
C THR A 86 25.74 14.44 -0.03
N ASN A 87 26.63 13.81 0.73
CA ASN A 87 27.05 14.23 2.07
C ASN A 87 25.94 14.32 3.14
N ASN A 88 24.71 13.91 2.84
CA ASN A 88 23.62 13.98 3.81
C ASN A 88 23.73 12.83 4.82
N LYS A 89 23.50 13.12 6.10
CA LYS A 89 23.55 12.11 7.16
C LYS A 89 22.31 11.22 7.19
N ASP A 90 21.17 11.63 6.62
CA ASP A 90 19.95 10.82 6.50
C ASP A 90 19.59 10.60 5.04
N ALA A 91 19.61 9.34 4.61
CA ALA A 91 19.19 8.97 3.28
C ALA A 91 18.40 7.67 3.32
N ALA A 92 17.29 7.64 2.59
CA ALA A 92 16.54 6.44 2.27
C ALA A 92 16.50 6.23 0.76
N VAL A 93 16.63 4.99 0.31
CA VAL A 93 16.55 4.60 -1.10
C VAL A 93 15.53 3.48 -1.25
N TYR A 94 14.57 3.68 -2.15
CA TYR A 94 13.53 2.70 -2.47
C TYR A 94 13.61 2.32 -3.95
N TYR A 95 13.62 1.03 -4.26
CA TYR A 95 13.64 0.55 -5.65
C TYR A 95 12.28 0.03 -6.14
N ASP A 96 12.02 0.23 -7.42
CA ASP A 96 10.85 -0.30 -8.11
C ASP A 96 11.00 -1.79 -8.48
N SER A 97 12.04 -2.09 -9.27
CA SER A 97 12.16 -3.37 -10.00
C SER A 97 13.05 -4.40 -9.31
N ASN A 98 14.06 -3.95 -8.57
CA ASN A 98 14.93 -4.77 -7.73
C ASN A 98 14.73 -4.33 -6.28
N PRO A 99 13.68 -4.81 -5.60
CA PRO A 99 13.17 -4.11 -4.44
C PRO A 99 13.94 -4.50 -3.19
N CYS A 100 14.99 -3.73 -2.93
CA CYS A 100 15.44 -3.49 -1.57
C CYS A 100 15.11 -2.05 -1.16
N MET A 101 15.14 -1.84 0.14
CA MET A 101 15.08 -0.54 0.76
C MET A 101 16.26 -0.43 1.72
N LEU A 102 16.91 0.71 1.67
CA LEU A 102 17.99 1.08 2.58
C LEU A 102 17.61 2.41 3.23
N ARG A 103 17.84 2.53 4.54
CA ARG A 103 17.92 3.84 5.20
C ARG A 103 19.10 3.89 6.14
N PHE A 104 19.82 5.00 6.17
CA PHE A 104 20.78 5.32 7.22
C PHE A 104 20.54 6.73 7.73
N SER A 105 20.81 6.98 9.01
CA SER A 105 20.67 8.30 9.65
C SER A 105 21.59 8.41 10.86
N ASN A 106 22.03 9.62 11.20
CA ASN A 106 22.62 9.93 12.51
C ASN A 106 21.57 10.06 13.62
N GLN A 107 20.27 10.08 13.27
CA GLN A 107 19.16 10.02 14.20
C GLN A 107 18.72 8.57 14.42
N ASN A 108 18.36 8.21 15.64
CA ASN A 108 17.98 6.85 15.99
C ASN A 108 16.55 6.49 15.57
N PHE A 109 16.30 6.39 14.26
CA PHE A 109 15.03 5.93 13.71
C PHE A 109 14.77 4.43 13.99
N LEU A 110 15.79 3.68 14.42
CA LEU A 110 15.64 2.28 14.80
C LEU A 110 14.83 2.10 16.09
N ALA A 111 14.72 3.14 16.92
CA ALA A 111 13.97 3.12 18.17
C ALA A 111 12.43 3.24 17.97
N THR A 112 11.96 3.55 16.76
CA THR A 112 10.54 3.71 16.44
C THR A 112 10.03 2.58 15.54
N THR A 113 8.79 2.16 15.74
CA THR A 113 8.10 1.13 14.93
C THR A 113 7.22 1.71 13.83
N VAL A 114 7.12 3.04 13.74
CA VAL A 114 6.31 3.73 12.73
C VAL A 114 7.18 4.32 11.61
N ASN A 115 6.59 4.48 10.44
CA ASN A 115 7.23 5.22 9.34
C ASN A 115 7.26 6.72 9.67
N GLU A 116 8.45 7.28 9.85
CA GLU A 116 8.63 8.73 9.99
C GLU A 116 8.36 9.47 8.67
N HIS A 117 8.80 8.88 7.56
CA HIS A 117 8.61 9.39 6.21
C HIS A 117 7.90 8.34 5.35
N ILE A 118 6.91 8.81 4.57
CA ILE A 118 6.15 7.98 3.64
C ILE A 118 6.15 8.64 2.26
N LEU A 119 6.50 7.87 1.24
CA LEU A 119 6.36 8.26 -0.16
C LEU A 119 5.19 7.49 -0.78
N VAL A 120 4.25 8.23 -1.39
CA VAL A 120 3.08 7.64 -2.08
C VAL A 120 3.21 7.88 -3.57
N ILE A 121 3.10 6.82 -4.37
CA ILE A 121 3.31 6.86 -5.81
C ILE A 121 2.16 6.14 -6.49
N GLY A 122 1.32 6.86 -7.23
CA GLY A 122 0.23 6.28 -8.04
C GLY A 122 0.62 6.10 -9.51
N SER A 123 -0.05 5.18 -10.21
CA SER A 123 0.11 5.04 -11.66
C SER A 123 -0.30 6.32 -12.40
N ILE A 124 0.43 6.64 -13.47
CA ILE A 124 0.13 7.81 -14.32
C ILE A 124 -1.13 7.55 -15.15
N GLU A 125 -1.31 6.33 -15.66
CA GLU A 125 -2.54 5.90 -16.30
C GLU A 125 -3.68 5.87 -15.28
N SER A 126 -4.74 6.64 -15.57
CA SER A 126 -5.82 6.91 -14.64
C SER A 126 -7.18 6.58 -15.24
N LEU A 127 -8.05 6.04 -14.38
CA LEU A 127 -9.45 5.65 -14.58
C LEU A 127 -9.61 4.14 -14.76
N MET A 128 -9.43 3.44 -13.64
CA MET A 128 -10.14 2.19 -13.42
C MET A 128 -11.29 2.45 -12.44
N ASN A 129 -12.53 2.21 -12.86
CA ASN A 129 -13.70 2.20 -11.97
C ASN A 129 -13.76 0.89 -11.18
N PHE A 130 -12.67 0.57 -10.47
CA PHE A 130 -12.59 -0.64 -9.67
C PHE A 130 -13.40 -0.45 -8.37
N PRO A 131 -14.24 -1.43 -7.97
CA PRO A 131 -14.98 -1.32 -6.72
C PRO A 131 -14.04 -1.15 -5.53
N LYS A 132 -14.17 -0.04 -4.79
CA LYS A 132 -13.33 0.27 -3.60
C LYS A 132 -13.33 -0.87 -2.58
N LEU A 133 -14.47 -1.53 -2.41
CA LEU A 133 -14.62 -2.70 -1.54
C LEU A 133 -13.66 -3.83 -1.92
N LEU A 134 -13.52 -4.13 -3.21
CA LEU A 134 -12.61 -5.18 -3.69
C LEU A 134 -11.15 -4.83 -3.42
N LEU A 135 -10.77 -3.57 -3.63
CA LEU A 135 -9.41 -3.10 -3.34
C LEU A 135 -9.11 -3.21 -1.84
N PHE A 136 -10.04 -2.81 -0.96
CA PHE A 136 -9.85 -2.98 0.48
C PHE A 136 -9.82 -4.43 0.91
N THR A 137 -10.63 -5.30 0.30
CA THR A 137 -10.55 -6.74 0.56
C THR A 137 -9.16 -7.25 0.24
N LEU A 138 -8.59 -6.87 -0.91
CA LEU A 138 -7.21 -7.21 -1.27
C LEU A 138 -6.20 -6.67 -0.25
N LEU A 139 -6.24 -5.36 0.04
CA LEU A 139 -5.28 -4.71 0.93
C LEU A 139 -5.34 -5.30 2.35
N ASN A 140 -6.52 -5.44 2.94
CA ASN A 140 -6.70 -5.97 4.29
C ASN A 140 -6.27 -7.44 4.40
N SER A 141 -6.66 -8.27 3.42
CA SER A 141 -6.29 -9.69 3.45
C SER A 141 -4.78 -9.87 3.29
N THR A 142 -4.16 -9.05 2.43
CA THR A 142 -2.69 -9.04 2.25
C THR A 142 -1.99 -8.57 3.51
N ALA A 143 -2.47 -7.50 4.15
CA ALA A 143 -1.92 -6.97 5.40
C ALA A 143 -1.98 -8.02 6.51
N GLN A 144 -3.13 -8.67 6.71
CA GLN A 144 -3.31 -9.68 7.75
C GLN A 144 -2.40 -10.90 7.53
N SER A 145 -2.25 -11.33 6.28
CA SER A 145 -1.34 -12.42 5.92
C SER A 145 0.13 -12.04 6.11
N ALA A 146 0.51 -10.80 5.75
CA ALA A 146 1.85 -10.29 5.98
C ALA A 146 2.17 -10.22 7.48
N VAL A 147 1.23 -9.73 8.30
CA VAL A 147 1.35 -9.70 9.76
C VAL A 147 1.58 -11.09 10.33
N ASN A 148 0.89 -12.12 9.84
CA ASN A 148 1.04 -13.48 10.35
C ASN A 148 2.26 -14.24 9.80
N SER A 149 2.96 -13.68 8.81
CA SER A 149 4.15 -14.25 8.20
C SER A 149 5.40 -14.01 9.06
N SER A 150 6.25 -15.03 9.21
CA SER A 150 7.54 -14.89 9.92
C SER A 150 8.50 -13.91 9.24
N ARG A 151 8.38 -13.71 7.92
CA ARG A 151 9.12 -12.69 7.15
C ARG A 151 8.43 -11.32 7.15
N ARG A 152 7.29 -11.18 7.83
CA ARG A 152 6.39 -10.02 7.75
C ARG A 152 6.04 -9.63 6.31
N PHE A 153 5.90 -10.62 5.44
CA PHE A 153 5.78 -10.46 3.99
C PHE A 153 4.65 -11.32 3.44
N THR A 154 3.89 -10.79 2.48
CA THR A 154 2.93 -11.57 1.68
C THR A 154 2.77 -10.97 0.29
N THR A 155 2.61 -11.84 -0.69
CA THR A 155 2.06 -11.53 -2.01
C THR A 155 0.66 -12.11 -2.15
N SER A 156 -0.22 -11.38 -2.82
CA SER A 156 -1.60 -11.80 -3.02
C SER A 156 -2.09 -11.48 -4.42
N ARG A 157 -3.12 -12.21 -4.81
CA ARG A 157 -3.87 -12.04 -6.05
C ARG A 157 -5.35 -12.06 -5.74
N LEU A 158 -6.09 -11.11 -6.30
CA LEU A 158 -7.55 -11.09 -6.28
C LEU A 158 -8.08 -11.29 -7.70
N ASP A 159 -8.77 -12.41 -7.89
CA ASP A 159 -9.46 -12.72 -9.14
C ASP A 159 -10.90 -12.22 -9.08
N VAL A 160 -11.28 -11.47 -10.13
CA VAL A 160 -12.61 -10.86 -10.27
C VAL A 160 -13.10 -11.10 -11.69
N SER A 161 -14.27 -11.69 -11.86
CA SER A 161 -14.79 -12.10 -13.18
C SER A 161 -14.99 -10.94 -14.17
N SER A 162 -15.36 -9.76 -13.67
CA SER A 162 -15.69 -8.58 -14.49
C SER A 162 -14.63 -7.48 -14.46
N PHE A 163 -13.49 -7.69 -13.78
CA PHE A 163 -12.44 -6.68 -13.65
C PHE A 163 -11.06 -7.29 -13.85
N PRO A 164 -10.04 -6.49 -14.21
CA PRO A 164 -8.66 -6.98 -14.23
C PRO A 164 -8.28 -7.58 -12.88
N THR A 165 -7.58 -8.72 -12.91
CA THR A 165 -6.97 -9.31 -11.72
C THR A 165 -6.07 -8.28 -11.04
N LEU A 166 -6.22 -8.15 -9.73
CA LEU A 166 -5.34 -7.31 -8.92
C LEU A 166 -4.27 -8.14 -8.22
N TYR A 167 -3.08 -7.57 -8.14
CA TYR A 167 -1.93 -8.12 -7.44
C TYR A 167 -1.55 -7.16 -6.33
N CYS A 168 -1.25 -7.68 -5.14
CA CYS A 168 -0.76 -6.87 -4.03
C CYS A 168 0.41 -7.54 -3.34
N LEU A 169 1.28 -6.71 -2.77
CA LEU A 169 2.37 -7.09 -1.93
C LEU A 169 2.42 -6.13 -0.75
N MET A 170 2.55 -6.67 0.44
CA MET A 170 2.81 -5.89 1.65
C MET A 170 3.96 -6.51 2.42
N GLN A 171 4.78 -5.64 3.02
CA GLN A 171 5.93 -6.05 3.80
C GLN A 171 6.15 -5.11 4.97
N CYS A 172 6.40 -5.65 6.16
CA CYS A 172 7.00 -4.91 7.27
C CYS A 172 8.46 -5.33 7.47
N THR A 173 9.21 -4.54 8.23
CA THR A 173 10.53 -4.97 8.69
C THR A 173 10.38 -6.16 9.67
N PRO A 174 11.14 -7.24 9.49
CA PRO A 174 11.01 -8.46 10.29
C PRO A 174 11.24 -8.31 11.81
N ASP A 175 11.85 -7.21 12.26
CA ASP A 175 12.03 -6.89 13.68
C ASP A 175 10.74 -6.41 14.37
N LEU A 176 9.69 -6.07 13.62
CA LEU A 176 8.41 -5.67 14.21
C LEU A 176 7.64 -6.86 14.79
N THR A 177 6.95 -6.62 15.90
CA THR A 177 5.91 -7.53 16.40
C THR A 177 4.73 -7.62 15.42
N ALA A 178 3.82 -8.57 15.63
CA ALA A 178 2.62 -8.68 14.79
C ALA A 178 1.76 -7.41 14.92
N ASP A 179 1.61 -6.90 16.15
CA ASP A 179 0.83 -5.71 16.45
C ASP A 179 1.48 -4.44 15.87
N ASP A 180 2.80 -4.32 15.96
CA ASP A 180 3.53 -3.21 15.35
C ASP A 180 3.43 -3.21 13.82
N CYS A 181 3.58 -4.38 13.19
CA CYS A 181 3.40 -4.51 11.74
C CYS A 181 1.96 -4.18 11.33
N ALA A 182 0.96 -4.66 12.08
CA ALA A 182 -0.44 -4.34 11.84
C ALA A 182 -0.71 -2.84 12.00
N ALA A 183 -0.13 -2.20 13.02
CA ALA A 183 -0.23 -0.76 13.24
C ALA A 183 0.43 0.04 12.10
N CYS A 184 1.60 -0.39 11.63
CA CYS A 184 2.31 0.26 10.53
C CYS A 184 1.53 0.21 9.21
N LEU A 185 0.90 -0.93 8.89
CA LEU A 185 0.12 -1.11 7.66
C LEU A 185 -1.30 -0.52 7.71
N ARG A 186 -1.86 -0.30 8.92
CA ARG A 186 -3.23 0.22 9.12
C ARG A 186 -3.59 1.47 8.29
N PRO A 187 -2.76 2.53 8.22
CA PRO A 187 -3.13 3.74 7.48
C PRO A 187 -3.12 3.56 5.95
N TYR A 188 -2.68 2.41 5.42
CA TYR A 188 -2.43 2.26 3.98
C TYR A 188 -3.71 2.26 3.15
N ASN A 189 -4.84 1.81 3.70
CA ASN A 189 -6.14 1.98 3.06
C ASN A 189 -6.49 3.45 2.88
N GLN A 190 -6.21 4.28 3.90
CA GLN A 190 -6.50 5.72 3.86
C GLN A 190 -5.58 6.44 2.87
N TYR A 191 -4.28 6.10 2.83
CA TYR A 191 -3.38 6.64 1.81
C TYR A 191 -3.79 6.24 0.40
N THR A 192 -4.24 4.99 0.22
CA THR A 192 -4.72 4.50 -1.07
C THR A 192 -5.97 5.25 -1.52
N LEU A 193 -6.94 5.45 -0.64
CA LEU A 193 -8.11 6.27 -0.93
C LEU A 193 -7.76 7.70 -1.31
N LYS A 194 -6.85 8.32 -0.56
CA LYS A 194 -6.58 9.75 -0.70
C LYS A 194 -5.76 10.07 -1.95
N TYR A 195 -4.80 9.22 -2.29
CA TYR A 195 -3.78 9.52 -3.30
C TYR A 195 -3.84 8.61 -4.53
N MET A 196 -4.56 7.49 -4.46
CA MET A 196 -4.58 6.45 -5.50
C MET A 196 -5.99 6.04 -5.93
N ASP A 197 -7.00 6.87 -5.64
CA ASP A 197 -8.37 6.61 -6.10
C ASP A 197 -8.43 6.56 -7.64
N GLY A 198 -9.08 5.52 -8.17
CA GLY A 198 -9.19 5.27 -9.61
C GLY A 198 -7.88 4.93 -10.33
N LYS A 199 -6.78 4.69 -9.62
CA LYS A 199 -5.48 4.31 -10.20
C LYS A 199 -5.35 2.80 -10.39
N LYS A 200 -4.75 2.38 -11.51
CA LYS A 200 -4.52 0.96 -11.84
C LYS A 200 -3.48 0.30 -10.92
N GLY A 201 -2.62 1.11 -10.31
CA GLY A 201 -1.61 0.65 -9.40
C GLY A 201 -1.06 1.78 -8.57
N GLY A 202 -0.32 1.41 -7.54
CA GLY A 202 0.37 2.37 -6.71
C GLY A 202 1.10 1.75 -5.54
N ARG A 203 1.87 2.59 -4.87
CA ARG A 203 2.83 2.21 -3.84
C ARG A 203 2.75 3.16 -2.66
N VAL A 204 2.89 2.61 -1.46
CA VAL A 204 3.18 3.35 -0.23
C VAL A 204 4.52 2.81 0.28
N LEU A 205 5.52 3.67 0.30
CA LEU A 205 6.90 3.33 0.63
C LEU A 205 7.27 3.99 1.95
N GLY A 206 7.62 3.18 2.94
CA GLY A 206 8.17 3.62 4.21
C GLY A 206 9.25 2.65 4.69
N THR A 207 10.08 3.10 5.63
CA THR A 207 11.21 2.33 6.14
C THR A 207 10.79 1.12 6.98
N ARG A 208 9.64 1.17 7.65
CA ARG A 208 9.11 0.10 8.51
C ARG A 208 8.09 -0.79 7.80
N CYS A 209 7.30 -0.24 6.90
CA CYS A 209 6.39 -1.03 6.09
C CYS A 209 6.18 -0.46 4.70
N THR A 210 5.81 -1.31 3.76
CA THR A 210 5.58 -0.96 2.35
C THR A 210 4.38 -1.71 1.78
N MET A 211 3.76 -1.12 0.77
CA MET A 211 2.70 -1.73 -0.02
C MET A 211 2.87 -1.37 -1.48
N ARG A 212 2.56 -2.33 -2.33
CA ARG A 212 2.36 -2.11 -3.76
C ARG A 212 1.14 -2.91 -4.22
N TYR A 213 0.30 -2.29 -5.04
CA TYR A 213 -0.71 -3.00 -5.80
C TYR A 213 -0.62 -2.61 -7.28
N GLU A 214 -0.93 -3.56 -8.16
CA GLU A 214 -0.91 -3.39 -9.61
C GLU A 214 -1.98 -4.27 -10.25
N THR A 215 -2.34 -3.99 -11.50
CA THR A 215 -3.20 -4.84 -12.33
C THR A 215 -2.41 -5.83 -13.19
N PHE A 216 -1.12 -6.00 -12.90
CA PHE A 216 -0.22 -6.94 -13.57
C PHE A 216 0.70 -7.61 -12.55
N PRO A 217 1.21 -8.82 -12.81
CA PRO A 217 2.17 -9.48 -11.92
C PRO A 217 3.49 -8.71 -11.82
N PHE A 218 4.00 -8.50 -10.60
CA PHE A 218 5.25 -7.75 -10.36
C PHE A 218 6.17 -8.39 -9.29
N PHE A 219 5.78 -9.55 -8.75
CA PHE A 219 6.55 -10.32 -7.78
C PHE A 219 6.90 -11.70 -8.36
N GLN A 220 7.88 -12.35 -7.75
CA GLN A 220 8.41 -13.64 -8.20
C GLN A 220 7.57 -14.80 -7.65
N GLY A 221 7.36 -15.82 -8.47
CA GLY A 221 6.62 -17.03 -8.09
C GLY A 221 5.10 -16.86 -8.02
N ASP A 222 4.43 -17.88 -7.48
CA ASP A 222 2.98 -17.86 -7.27
C ASP A 222 2.58 -16.92 -6.11
N PRO A 223 1.39 -16.29 -6.17
CA PRO A 223 0.88 -15.52 -5.04
C PRO A 223 0.69 -16.42 -3.82
N MET A 224 1.19 -15.96 -2.66
CA MET A 224 1.04 -16.68 -1.39
C MET A 224 -0.41 -16.74 -0.94
N LEU A 225 -1.21 -15.72 -1.30
CA LEU A 225 -2.64 -15.64 -1.01
C LEU A 225 -3.44 -15.45 -2.30
N ARG A 226 -4.36 -16.38 -2.59
CA ARG A 226 -5.34 -16.23 -3.67
C ARG A 226 -6.71 -15.93 -3.08
N ILE A 227 -7.26 -14.77 -3.45
CA ILE A 227 -8.57 -14.30 -3.04
C ILE A 227 -9.48 -14.45 -4.24
N ILE A 228 -10.52 -15.26 -4.10
CA ILE A 228 -11.54 -15.43 -5.14
C ILE A 228 -12.76 -14.67 -4.65
N ASN A 229 -13.11 -13.57 -5.31
CA ASN A 229 -14.41 -12.97 -5.13
C ASN A 229 -15.25 -13.26 -6.37
N LEU A 230 -16.02 -14.34 -6.29
CA LEU A 230 -17.12 -14.56 -7.22
C LEU A 230 -18.11 -13.44 -6.90
N ALA A 231 -18.12 -12.37 -7.71
CA ALA A 231 -19.36 -11.64 -7.86
C ALA A 231 -20.38 -12.71 -8.23
N THR A 232 -21.31 -13.04 -7.32
CA THR A 232 -22.40 -13.95 -7.61
C THR A 232 -22.98 -13.52 -8.95
N GLU A 233 -22.90 -14.39 -9.95
CA GLU A 233 -23.66 -14.20 -11.19
C GLU A 233 -25.06 -13.81 -10.74
N VAL A 234 -25.49 -12.60 -11.12
CA VAL A 234 -26.89 -12.23 -10.93
C VAL A 234 -27.67 -13.34 -11.60
N PRO A 235 -28.51 -14.11 -10.88
CA PRO A 235 -29.27 -15.17 -11.50
C PRO A 235 -30.03 -14.56 -12.68
N PRO A 236 -30.09 -15.21 -13.85
CA PRO A 236 -30.87 -14.69 -14.96
C PRO A 236 -32.27 -14.41 -14.43
N ASN A 237 -32.68 -13.15 -14.56
CA ASN A 237 -33.95 -12.65 -14.07
C ASN A 237 -35.05 -13.37 -14.84
N ASN A 238 -35.51 -14.52 -14.34
CA ASN A 238 -36.57 -15.29 -14.96
C ASN A 238 -37.90 -14.64 -14.58
N ASN A 239 -38.15 -13.45 -15.11
CA ASN A 239 -39.48 -12.88 -15.19
C ASN A 239 -40.25 -13.63 -16.28
N THR A 240 -40.58 -14.90 -16.02
CA THR A 240 -41.78 -15.48 -16.63
C THR A 240 -42.96 -14.96 -15.81
N MET A 241 -43.62 -13.93 -16.33
CA MET A 241 -44.94 -13.50 -15.84
C MET A 241 -45.85 -14.73 -15.73
N PRO A 242 -46.57 -14.94 -14.62
CA PRO A 242 -47.65 -15.92 -14.59
C PRO A 242 -48.69 -15.54 -15.64
N ILE A 243 -49.01 -16.45 -16.55
CA ILE A 243 -50.15 -16.32 -17.45
C ILE A 243 -51.41 -16.32 -16.56
N ILE A 244 -52.00 -15.14 -16.36
CA ILE A 244 -53.33 -15.03 -15.77
C ILE A 244 -54.33 -15.38 -16.87
N THR A 245 -54.99 -16.53 -16.73
CA THR A 245 -56.12 -16.92 -17.56
C THR A 245 -57.26 -15.94 -17.30
N ALA A 246 -57.58 -15.12 -18.30
CA ALA A 246 -58.71 -14.20 -18.24
C ALA A 246 -60.03 -14.98 -18.34
N ASN A 247 -60.88 -14.86 -17.32
CA ASN A 247 -62.31 -15.20 -17.45
C ASN A 247 -63.04 -14.09 -18.23
N PRO A 248 -64.10 -14.41 -18.98
CA PRO A 248 -64.77 -13.44 -19.85
C PRO A 248 -65.55 -12.39 -19.05
N ALA A 249 -65.57 -11.17 -19.60
CA ALA A 249 -66.20 -9.98 -19.02
C ALA A 249 -67.74 -10.02 -19.04
N PRO A 250 -68.41 -9.42 -18.05
CA PRO A 250 -69.75 -8.86 -18.20
C PRO A 250 -69.70 -7.44 -18.78
N GLN A 251 -70.74 -7.10 -19.53
CA GLN A 251 -70.86 -5.90 -20.38
C GLN A 251 -70.91 -4.55 -19.64
N SER A 252 -70.45 -3.55 -20.39
CA SER A 252 -70.34 -2.11 -20.13
C SER A 252 -71.64 -1.39 -19.74
N GLN A 253 -71.51 -0.42 -18.82
CA GLN A 253 -72.25 0.85 -18.86
C GLN A 253 -71.28 2.02 -18.55
N SER A 254 -71.27 3.04 -19.42
CA SER A 254 -70.46 4.26 -19.32
C SER A 254 -71.20 5.41 -18.57
N PRO A 255 -70.66 6.64 -18.46
CA PRO A 255 -70.19 7.22 -17.20
C PRO A 255 -71.05 8.40 -16.72
N VAL A 256 -70.91 8.82 -15.45
CA VAL A 256 -71.46 10.10 -14.98
C VAL A 256 -70.42 10.87 -14.16
N GLU A 257 -69.99 11.98 -14.76
CA GLU A 257 -69.61 13.33 -14.31
C GLU A 257 -69.22 13.61 -12.83
N ALA A 258 -68.17 14.43 -12.69
CA ALA A 258 -67.59 14.90 -11.43
C ALA A 258 -68.14 16.26 -10.96
N PRO A 259 -68.20 16.51 -9.63
CA PRO A 259 -68.20 17.87 -9.06
C PRO A 259 -66.90 18.23 -8.28
N PRO A 260 -66.72 19.51 -7.89
CA PRO A 260 -65.43 20.22 -7.78
C PRO A 260 -64.78 20.20 -6.37
N PRO A 261 -63.57 20.77 -6.18
CA PRO A 261 -62.77 20.64 -4.95
C PRO A 261 -63.08 21.74 -3.92
N PRO A 262 -62.63 21.56 -2.66
CA PRO A 262 -62.12 22.71 -1.90
C PRO A 262 -60.76 22.46 -1.21
N GLU A 263 -60.19 23.59 -0.79
CA GLU A 263 -58.79 23.91 -0.56
C GLU A 263 -58.21 23.51 0.81
N ALA A 264 -56.87 23.39 0.77
CA ALA A 264 -55.85 23.84 1.71
C ALA A 264 -56.09 23.78 3.23
N GLN A 265 -55.10 23.23 3.94
CA GLN A 265 -54.36 24.03 4.91
C GLN A 265 -52.92 23.53 5.08
N ALA A 266 -52.01 24.49 5.01
CA ALA A 266 -50.58 24.35 5.17
C ALA A 266 -50.19 24.15 6.65
N THR A 267 -49.07 23.48 6.88
CA THR A 267 -48.20 23.85 8.00
C THR A 267 -46.74 23.64 7.60
N ILE A 268 -46.02 24.75 7.56
CA ILE A 268 -44.56 24.84 7.42
C ILE A 268 -43.94 24.56 8.78
N GLN A 269 -42.83 23.82 8.81
CA GLN A 269 -41.88 23.89 9.90
C GLN A 269 -40.46 23.90 9.33
N GLU A 270 -39.87 25.10 9.32
CA GLU A 270 -38.43 25.29 9.25
C GLU A 270 -37.80 25.02 10.62
N LEU A 271 -36.58 24.48 10.63
CA LEU A 271 -35.66 24.58 11.76
C LEU A 271 -34.28 24.99 11.24
N HIS A 272 -33.90 26.21 11.63
CA HIS A 272 -32.61 26.85 11.45
C HIS A 272 -31.47 26.10 12.15
N GLY A 273 -30.27 26.26 11.60
CA GLY A 273 -29.01 25.78 12.19
C GLY A 273 -28.54 26.59 13.41
N SER A 274 -27.50 26.06 14.06
CA SER A 274 -26.62 26.81 14.95
C SER A 274 -25.24 26.16 14.97
N GLU A 275 -24.23 27.03 14.81
CA GLU A 275 -22.80 26.82 15.00
C GLU A 275 -22.45 26.32 16.40
N PHE A 276 -21.30 25.67 16.56
CA PHE A 276 -20.43 25.85 17.73
C PHE A 276 -18.95 25.60 17.35
N VAL A 277 -18.17 26.68 17.56
CA VAL A 277 -16.78 26.82 18.06
C VAL A 277 -15.86 25.61 18.04
#